data_AF-A0A1Y5HDN8-F1
#
_entry.id   AF-A0A1Y5HDN8-F1
#
_cell.length_a   1.000
_cell.length_b   1.000
_cell.length_c   1.000
_cell.angle_alpha   90.00
_cell.angle_beta   90.00
_cell.angle_gamma   90.00
#
_symmetry.space_group_name_H-M   'P 1'
#
loop_
_entity.id
_entity.type
_entity.pdbx_description
1 polymer ?
#
loop_
_entity_poly.entity_id
_entity_poly.type
_entity_poly.pdbx_seq_one_letter_code
_entity_poly.pdbx_strand_id
1 'polypeptide(L)'
;MASTTKFHGGLFYYGTPSSALAKCSCIIADMLEEYGHSVDQFSARADDAIALASDQYRLVLRMAEKPKVPNGAKLRPNLQKVEISLQPNFPSYCDKELSEMLMAVMLYRLVNELGAEYIEWMDTSVTLTRKQFLGVFAKIRPLHPQPKISGSDRFAPIEETAIELELHCAQIQKSPYHPAVQVTKPVPYQRLATWAGSLMRSHELRVVSPIPPLTTFALLLHSSGVI
;
A
#
# COMPACT_ATOMS: atom_id res chain seq x y z
N MET A 1 22.52 14.29 -10.80
CA MET A 1 21.58 13.89 -11.88
C MET A 1 20.58 12.93 -11.27
N ALA A 2 19.30 13.29 -11.20
CA ALA A 2 18.27 12.42 -10.64
C ALA A 2 17.95 11.33 -11.68
N SER A 3 18.47 10.12 -11.48
CA SER A 3 18.02 8.95 -12.23
C SER A 3 16.57 8.67 -11.83
N THR A 4 15.63 8.81 -12.77
CA THR A 4 14.23 8.45 -12.54
C THR A 4 14.13 6.94 -12.40
N THR A 5 14.15 6.45 -11.15
CA THR A 5 13.94 5.04 -10.86
C THR A 5 12.52 4.67 -11.25
N LYS A 6 12.37 3.77 -12.23
CA LYS A 6 11.07 3.29 -12.70
C LYS A 6 11.18 1.78 -12.92
N PHE A 7 10.20 1.05 -12.39
CA PHE A 7 10.08 -0.39 -12.51
C PHE A 7 9.00 -0.71 -13.53
N HIS A 8 9.29 -1.67 -14.41
CA HIS A 8 8.42 -2.02 -15.53
C HIS A 8 7.92 -3.46 -15.41
N GLY A 9 6.67 -3.64 -15.83
CA GLY A 9 6.04 -4.93 -16.03
C GLY A 9 5.25 -4.93 -17.33
N GLY A 10 5.25 -6.05 -18.05
CA GLY A 10 4.46 -6.20 -19.28
C GLY A 10 3.78 -7.55 -19.31
N LEU A 11 2.51 -7.59 -19.71
CA LEU A 11 1.71 -8.82 -19.76
C LEU A 11 1.10 -8.98 -21.13
N PHE A 12 1.46 -10.07 -21.81
CA PHE A 12 0.94 -10.42 -23.13
C PHE A 12 -0.16 -11.46 -22.99
N TYR A 13 -1.35 -11.16 -23.49
CA TYR A 13 -2.52 -12.02 -23.38
C TYR A 13 -3.39 -11.92 -24.64
N TYR A 14 -4.37 -12.81 -24.75
CA TYR A 14 -5.32 -12.84 -25.85
C TYR A 14 -6.72 -12.54 -25.31
N GLY A 15 -7.34 -11.46 -25.77
CA GLY A 15 -8.66 -11.06 -25.28
C GLY A 15 -9.08 -9.66 -25.70
N THR A 16 -10.17 -9.18 -25.10
CA THR A 16 -10.67 -7.82 -25.33
C THR A 16 -9.92 -6.80 -24.47
N PRO A 17 -9.52 -5.64 -25.03
CA PRO A 17 -8.71 -4.67 -24.29
C PRO A 17 -9.51 -3.91 -23.23
N SER A 18 -10.78 -3.60 -23.51
CA SER A 18 -11.61 -2.69 -22.72
C SER A 18 -11.81 -3.10 -21.25
N SER A 19 -11.78 -4.39 -20.93
CA SER A 19 -11.97 -4.87 -19.54
C SER A 19 -10.67 -5.15 -18.78
N ALA A 20 -9.54 -5.25 -19.47
CA ALA A 20 -8.30 -5.72 -18.87
C ALA A 20 -7.70 -4.69 -17.91
N LEU A 21 -7.64 -3.41 -18.31
CA LEU A 21 -7.11 -2.34 -17.46
C LEU A 21 -7.91 -2.19 -16.17
N ALA A 22 -9.24 -2.18 -16.28
CA ALA A 22 -10.11 -2.05 -15.11
C ALA A 22 -9.86 -3.18 -14.11
N LYS A 23 -9.86 -4.44 -14.57
CA LYS A 23 -9.52 -5.61 -13.73
C LYS A 23 -8.14 -5.51 -13.11
N CYS A 24 -7.13 -5.15 -13.90
CA CYS A 24 -5.76 -5.00 -13.42
C CYS A 24 -5.67 -3.92 -12.35
N SER A 25 -6.36 -2.81 -12.55
CA SER A 25 -6.34 -1.67 -11.63
C SER A 25 -6.95 -2.02 -10.28
N CYS A 26 -8.07 -2.76 -10.24
CA CYS A 26 -8.65 -3.25 -8.99
C CYS A 26 -7.70 -4.21 -8.26
N ILE A 27 -7.17 -5.22 -8.96
CA ILE A 27 -6.24 -6.20 -8.36
C ILE A 27 -4.98 -5.52 -7.82
N ILE A 28 -4.46 -4.52 -8.53
CA ILE A 28 -3.28 -3.78 -8.07
C ILE A 28 -3.63 -2.90 -6.87
N ALA A 29 -4.78 -2.21 -6.88
CA ALA A 29 -5.21 -1.41 -5.75
C ALA A 29 -5.36 -2.26 -4.48
N ASP A 30 -6.09 -3.39 -4.58
CA ASP A 30 -6.26 -4.34 -3.47
C ASP A 30 -4.90 -4.86 -2.97
N MET A 31 -4.00 -5.20 -3.90
CA MET A 31 -2.65 -5.66 -3.54
C MET A 31 -1.85 -4.56 -2.85
N LEU A 32 -1.87 -3.33 -3.36
CA LEU A 32 -1.14 -2.23 -2.73
C LEU A 32 -1.66 -1.98 -1.31
N GLU A 33 -2.98 -2.01 -1.10
CA GLU A 33 -3.58 -1.92 0.25
C GLU A 33 -3.14 -3.06 1.17
N GLU A 34 -3.13 -4.31 0.71
CA GLU A 34 -2.64 -5.46 1.48
C GLU A 34 -1.17 -5.30 1.93
N TYR A 35 -0.36 -4.59 1.16
CA TYR A 35 1.05 -4.33 1.46
C TYR A 35 1.27 -2.98 2.16
N GLY A 36 0.20 -2.28 2.56
CA GLY A 36 0.28 -1.03 3.33
C GLY A 36 0.45 0.24 2.49
N HIS A 37 0.21 0.16 1.19
CA HIS A 37 0.25 1.28 0.24
C HIS A 37 -1.16 1.65 -0.20
N SER A 38 -1.89 2.40 0.63
CA SER A 38 -3.26 2.83 0.31
C SER A 38 -3.29 3.69 -0.96
N VAL A 39 -4.24 3.42 -1.84
CA VAL A 39 -4.43 4.20 -3.07
C VAL A 39 -5.27 5.43 -2.77
N ASP A 40 -4.65 6.60 -2.86
CA ASP A 40 -5.32 7.89 -2.60
C ASP A 40 -6.08 8.40 -3.82
N GLN A 41 -5.59 8.08 -5.03
CA GLN A 41 -6.17 8.60 -6.28
C GLN A 41 -6.22 7.52 -7.36
N PHE A 42 -7.37 7.52 -8.04
CA PHE A 42 -7.64 6.71 -9.22
C PHE A 42 -8.02 7.64 -10.38
N SER A 43 -7.36 7.50 -11.53
CA SER A 43 -7.67 8.29 -12.72
C SER A 43 -7.67 7.41 -13.96
N ALA A 44 -8.85 7.23 -14.55
CA ALA A 44 -8.98 6.70 -15.91
C ALA A 44 -8.72 7.84 -16.90
N ARG A 45 -7.80 7.61 -17.84
CA ARG A 45 -7.43 8.55 -18.90
C ARG A 45 -7.99 8.06 -20.24
N ALA A 46 -8.21 9.00 -21.16
CA ALA A 46 -8.76 8.71 -22.48
C ALA A 46 -7.86 7.79 -23.35
N ASP A 47 -6.56 7.72 -23.03
CA ASP A 47 -5.54 7.01 -23.83
C ASP A 47 -5.38 5.52 -23.45
N ASP A 48 -6.48 4.83 -23.13
CA ASP A 48 -6.46 3.44 -22.61
C ASP A 48 -5.40 3.28 -21.50
N ALA A 49 -5.46 4.20 -20.54
CA ALA A 49 -4.54 4.24 -19.42
C ALA A 49 -5.26 4.50 -18.11
N ILE A 50 -4.82 3.83 -17.05
CA ILE A 50 -5.30 4.05 -15.69
C ILE A 50 -4.09 4.40 -14.83
N ALA A 51 -4.18 5.51 -14.11
CA ALA A 51 -3.19 5.91 -13.13
C ALA A 51 -3.72 5.68 -11.72
N LEU A 52 -2.87 5.09 -10.89
CA LEU A 52 -3.07 4.88 -9.46
C LEU A 52 -1.99 5.67 -8.73
N ALA A 53 -2.35 6.42 -7.70
CA ALA A 53 -1.39 7.11 -6.86
C ALA A 53 -1.58 6.72 -5.40
N SER A 54 -0.47 6.48 -4.74
CA SER A 54 -0.32 6.22 -3.31
C SER A 54 0.71 7.21 -2.75
N ASP A 55 0.92 7.16 -1.43
CA ASP A 55 1.87 8.00 -0.71
C ASP A 55 3.30 7.84 -1.24
N GLN A 56 3.72 6.60 -1.50
CA GLN A 56 5.09 6.26 -1.89
C GLN A 56 5.25 6.00 -3.39
N TYR A 57 4.17 5.68 -4.09
CA TYR A 57 4.24 5.23 -5.47
C TYR A 57 3.20 5.90 -6.38
N ARG A 58 3.62 6.10 -7.62
CA ARG A 58 2.74 6.36 -8.75
C ARG A 58 2.80 5.18 -9.70
N LEU A 59 1.65 4.61 -10.00
CA LEU A 59 1.51 3.50 -10.91
C LEU A 59 0.68 3.90 -12.13
N VAL A 60 1.11 3.46 -13.31
CA VAL A 60 0.40 3.68 -14.57
C VAL A 60 0.24 2.35 -15.28
N LEU A 61 -1.01 1.99 -15.58
CA LEU A 61 -1.40 0.92 -16.45
C LEU A 61 -1.75 1.49 -17.81
N ARG A 62 -1.31 0.85 -18.89
CA ARG A 62 -1.59 1.30 -20.24
C ARG A 62 -1.72 0.11 -21.19
N MET A 63 -2.64 0.20 -22.15
CA MET A 63 -2.64 -0.73 -23.28
C MET A 63 -1.61 -0.30 -24.32
N ALA A 64 -0.77 -1.23 -24.75
CA ALA A 64 0.15 -0.96 -25.85
C ALA A 64 -0.64 -0.90 -27.18
N GLU A 65 -0.48 0.18 -27.94
CA GLU A 65 -1.16 0.37 -29.23
C GLU A 65 -0.84 -0.77 -30.22
N LYS A 66 0.40 -1.23 -30.24
CA LYS A 66 0.87 -2.33 -31.10
C LYS A 66 1.85 -3.21 -30.32
N PRO A 67 1.41 -4.33 -29.76
CA PRO A 67 2.32 -5.21 -29.03
C PRO A 67 3.33 -5.84 -29.99
N LYS A 68 4.61 -5.63 -29.70
CA LYS A 68 5.69 -6.35 -30.38
C LYS A 68 5.61 -7.82 -29.97
N VAL A 69 5.55 -8.72 -30.94
CA VAL A 69 5.50 -10.17 -30.68
C VAL A 69 6.74 -10.57 -29.86
N PRO A 70 6.57 -11.23 -28.71
CA PRO A 70 7.69 -11.75 -27.93
C PRO A 70 8.59 -12.67 -28.77
N ASN A 71 9.89 -12.63 -28.51
CA ASN A 71 10.84 -13.47 -29.25
C ASN A 71 10.50 -14.96 -29.05
N GLY A 72 10.31 -15.69 -30.15
CA GLY A 72 9.93 -17.12 -30.14
C GLY A 72 8.43 -17.39 -29.98
N ALA A 73 7.58 -16.35 -29.88
CA ALA A 73 6.13 -16.52 -29.88
C ALA A 73 5.59 -16.69 -31.31
N LYS A 74 4.58 -17.54 -31.47
CA LYS A 74 3.78 -17.60 -32.70
C LYS A 74 2.77 -16.46 -32.65
N LEU A 75 2.81 -15.56 -33.64
CA LEU A 75 1.83 -14.49 -33.75
C LEU A 75 0.42 -15.11 -33.90
N ARG A 76 -0.44 -14.85 -32.92
CA ARG A 76 -1.87 -15.15 -33.00
C ARG A 76 -2.66 -13.85 -33.11
N PRO A 77 -3.83 -13.87 -33.78
CA PRO A 77 -4.72 -12.71 -33.82
C PRO A 77 -5.13 -12.30 -32.40
N ASN A 78 -5.38 -11.00 -32.21
CA ASN A 78 -5.80 -10.40 -30.93
C ASN A 78 -4.77 -10.48 -29.80
N LEU A 79 -3.48 -10.50 -30.12
CA LEU A 79 -2.43 -10.29 -29.12
C LEU A 79 -2.59 -8.88 -28.55
N GLN A 80 -2.68 -8.79 -27.23
CA GLN A 80 -2.76 -7.54 -26.47
C GLN A 80 -1.59 -7.49 -25.48
N LYS A 81 -1.18 -6.27 -25.10
CA LYS A 81 -0.17 -6.05 -24.06
C LYS A 81 -0.65 -4.99 -23.08
N VAL A 82 -0.73 -5.34 -21.80
CA VAL A 82 -0.83 -4.39 -20.69
C VAL A 82 0.59 -4.04 -20.25
N GLU A 83 0.90 -2.75 -20.19
CA GLU A 83 2.13 -2.21 -19.64
C GLU A 83 1.87 -1.61 -18.26
N ILE A 84 2.75 -1.93 -17.32
CA ILE A 84 2.69 -1.53 -15.93
C ILE A 84 3.96 -0.76 -15.62
N SER A 85 3.79 0.46 -15.13
CA SER A 85 4.88 1.35 -14.75
C SER A 85 4.73 1.73 -13.29
N LEU A 86 5.63 1.27 -12.44
CA LEU A 86 5.71 1.67 -11.03
C LEU A 86 6.85 2.68 -10.85
N GLN A 87 6.55 3.85 -10.31
CA GLN A 87 7.51 4.90 -10.05
C GLN A 87 7.41 5.33 -8.57
N PRO A 88 8.50 5.29 -7.79
CA PRO A 88 8.52 5.86 -6.46
C PRO A 88 8.39 7.38 -6.52
N ASN A 89 7.59 7.97 -5.63
CA ASN A 89 7.46 9.41 -5.48
C ASN A 89 8.76 10.04 -4.93
N PHE A 90 9.54 9.26 -4.16
CA PHE A 90 10.82 9.66 -3.58
C PHE A 90 11.96 8.71 -4.02
N PRO A 91 12.45 8.80 -5.28
CA PRO A 91 13.39 7.83 -5.84
C PRO A 91 14.70 7.67 -5.05
N SER A 92 15.16 8.72 -4.36
CA SER A 92 16.39 8.70 -3.55
C SER A 92 16.25 7.97 -2.21
N TYR A 93 15.02 7.77 -1.74
CA TYR A 93 14.70 7.11 -0.47
C TYR A 93 13.89 5.83 -0.69
N CYS A 94 13.87 5.34 -1.93
CA CYS A 94 13.16 4.14 -2.31
C CYS A 94 14.02 2.92 -2.02
N ASP A 95 13.46 1.95 -1.30
CA ASP A 95 14.00 0.61 -1.28
C ASP A 95 13.72 -0.06 -2.63
N LYS A 96 14.81 -0.32 -3.37
CA LYS A 96 14.75 -0.92 -4.71
C LYS A 96 14.25 -2.36 -4.64
N GLU A 97 14.68 -3.12 -3.64
CA GLU A 97 14.30 -4.53 -3.47
C GLU A 97 12.81 -4.65 -3.16
N LEU A 98 12.30 -3.78 -2.28
CA LEU A 98 10.86 -3.70 -1.98
C LEU A 98 10.05 -3.38 -3.24
N SER A 99 10.47 -2.39 -4.03
CA SER A 99 9.77 -2.03 -5.27
C SER A 99 9.80 -3.14 -6.33
N GLU A 100 10.93 -3.84 -6.43
CA GLU A 100 11.07 -4.99 -7.32
C GLU A 100 10.17 -6.15 -6.88
N MET A 101 10.08 -6.41 -5.58
CA MET A 101 9.17 -7.38 -4.98
C MET A 101 7.70 -7.01 -5.25
N LEU A 102 7.30 -5.76 -5.01
CA LEU A 102 5.94 -5.29 -5.29
C LEU A 102 5.56 -5.51 -6.75
N MET A 103 6.43 -5.13 -7.69
CA MET A 103 6.22 -5.39 -9.12
C MET A 103 6.10 -6.90 -9.42
N ALA A 104 6.94 -7.74 -8.81
CA ALA A 104 6.86 -9.19 -9.00
C ALA A 104 5.53 -9.76 -8.49
N VAL A 105 5.03 -9.29 -7.34
CA VAL A 105 3.73 -9.68 -6.79
C VAL A 105 2.57 -9.19 -7.66
N MET A 106 2.63 -7.95 -8.19
CA MET A 106 1.65 -7.46 -9.16
C MET A 106 1.57 -8.39 -10.38
N LEU A 107 2.70 -8.65 -11.01
CA LEU A 107 2.78 -9.52 -12.18
C LEU A 107 2.26 -10.93 -11.86
N TYR A 108 2.64 -11.50 -10.71
CA TYR A 108 2.16 -12.81 -10.27
C TYR A 108 0.63 -12.91 -10.18
N ARG A 109 -0.03 -11.90 -9.57
CA ARG A 109 -1.50 -11.87 -9.48
C ARG A 109 -2.15 -11.69 -10.86
N LEU A 110 -1.62 -10.76 -11.66
CA LEU A 110 -2.21 -10.40 -12.95
C LEU A 110 -2.00 -11.44 -14.05
N VAL A 111 -0.90 -12.20 -14.03
CA VAL A 111 -0.65 -13.30 -14.97
C VAL A 111 -1.78 -14.32 -14.93
N ASN A 112 -2.26 -14.64 -13.72
CA ASN A 112 -3.34 -15.60 -13.56
C ASN A 112 -4.69 -15.03 -13.98
N GLU A 113 -4.98 -13.78 -13.63
CA GLU A 113 -6.24 -13.11 -13.99
C GLU A 113 -6.39 -12.92 -15.51
N LEU A 114 -5.36 -12.40 -16.18
CA LEU A 114 -5.42 -12.11 -17.61
C LEU A 114 -5.23 -13.35 -18.49
N GLY A 115 -4.77 -14.46 -17.90
CA GLY A 115 -4.32 -15.61 -18.68
C GLY A 115 -3.07 -15.30 -19.51
N ALA A 116 -2.19 -14.42 -19.04
CA ALA A 116 -1.04 -13.95 -19.80
C ALA A 116 -0.08 -15.11 -20.15
N GLU A 117 0.36 -15.18 -21.41
CA GLU A 117 1.28 -16.21 -21.92
C GLU A 117 2.74 -15.78 -21.80
N TYR A 118 3.02 -14.47 -21.94
CA TYR A 118 4.36 -13.90 -21.86
C TYR A 118 4.39 -12.71 -20.90
N ILE A 119 5.52 -12.55 -20.21
CA ILE A 119 5.72 -11.57 -19.15
C ILE A 119 7.05 -10.83 -19.39
N GLU A 120 7.02 -9.50 -19.37
CA GLU A 120 8.20 -8.66 -19.20
C GLU A 120 8.32 -8.30 -17.70
N TRP A 121 9.52 -8.44 -17.14
CA TRP A 121 9.80 -8.06 -15.74
C TRP A 121 11.07 -7.23 -15.70
N MET A 122 10.96 -5.99 -15.22
CA MET A 122 12.00 -4.96 -15.12
C MET A 122 12.57 -4.46 -16.45
N ASP A 123 12.94 -5.38 -17.34
CA ASP A 123 13.46 -5.08 -18.67
C ASP A 123 12.37 -5.33 -19.73
N THR A 124 12.08 -4.30 -20.53
CA THR A 124 11.15 -4.36 -21.67
C THR A 124 11.63 -5.26 -22.82
N SER A 125 12.92 -5.62 -22.86
CA SER A 125 13.51 -6.41 -23.95
C SER A 125 13.49 -7.91 -23.68
N VAL A 126 13.36 -8.32 -22.41
CA VAL A 126 13.41 -9.72 -21.99
C VAL A 126 12.00 -10.21 -21.67
N THR A 127 11.55 -11.21 -22.43
CA THR A 127 10.23 -11.82 -22.27
C THR A 127 10.36 -13.23 -21.70
N LEU A 128 9.70 -13.48 -20.58
CA LEU A 128 9.58 -14.79 -19.94
C LEU A 128 8.27 -15.46 -20.36
N THR A 129 8.29 -16.77 -20.55
CA THR A 129 7.04 -17.55 -20.67
C THR A 129 6.34 -17.64 -19.32
N ARG A 130 5.01 -17.79 -19.32
CA ARG A 130 4.22 -18.04 -18.11
C ARG A 130 4.81 -19.14 -17.23
N LYS A 131 5.26 -20.24 -17.82
CA LYS A 131 5.86 -21.37 -17.10
C LYS A 131 7.17 -20.98 -16.42
N GLN A 132 8.04 -20.23 -17.10
CA GLN A 132 9.30 -19.76 -16.52
C GLN A 132 9.05 -18.81 -15.35
N PHE A 133 8.16 -17.83 -15.54
CA PHE A 133 7.84 -16.84 -14.51
C PHE A 133 7.19 -17.49 -13.28
N LEU A 134 6.09 -18.24 -13.46
CA LEU A 134 5.38 -18.88 -12.34
C LEU A 134 6.21 -20.01 -11.69
N GLY A 135 7.14 -20.61 -12.42
CA GLY A 135 8.04 -21.64 -11.89
C GLY A 135 8.96 -21.15 -10.77
N VAL A 136 9.25 -19.84 -10.70
CA VAL A 136 10.00 -19.24 -9.59
C VAL A 136 9.19 -19.26 -8.29
N PHE A 137 7.89 -18.95 -8.38
CA PHE A 137 6.98 -18.91 -7.24
C PHE A 137 6.59 -20.31 -6.74
N ALA A 138 6.60 -21.33 -7.60
CA ALA A 138 6.29 -22.71 -7.22
C ALA A 138 7.22 -23.30 -6.14
N LYS A 139 8.42 -22.73 -5.98
CA LYS A 139 9.40 -23.13 -4.95
C LYS A 139 9.19 -22.43 -3.62
N ILE A 140 8.38 -21.37 -3.60
CA ILE A 140 8.09 -20.58 -2.41
C ILE A 140 6.94 -21.28 -1.68
N ARG A 141 7.28 -21.99 -0.60
CA ARG A 141 6.25 -22.52 0.31
C ARG A 141 5.65 -21.33 1.08
N PRO A 142 4.32 -21.26 1.28
CA PRO A 142 3.74 -20.28 2.16
C PRO A 142 4.40 -20.40 3.54
N LEU A 143 5.00 -19.30 4.03
CA LEU A 143 5.69 -19.29 5.33
C LEU A 143 4.73 -19.57 6.50
N HIS A 144 3.42 -19.41 6.27
CA HIS A 144 2.34 -19.91 7.10
C HIS A 144 1.32 -20.60 6.20
N PRO A 145 0.96 -21.87 6.44
CA PRO A 145 -0.34 -22.37 5.99
C PRO A 145 -1.36 -21.45 6.64
N GLN A 146 -2.12 -20.68 5.85
CA GLN A 146 -3.30 -20.04 6.41
C GLN A 146 -4.18 -21.17 6.93
N PRO A 147 -4.45 -21.26 8.25
CA PRO A 147 -5.50 -22.13 8.71
C PRO A 147 -6.76 -21.64 8.01
N LYS A 148 -7.40 -22.51 7.22
CA LYS A 148 -8.76 -22.30 6.76
C LYS A 148 -9.63 -22.35 8.01
N ILE A 149 -9.70 -21.24 8.75
CA ILE A 149 -10.63 -21.10 9.86
C ILE A 149 -12.00 -20.96 9.19
N SER A 150 -12.64 -22.10 8.95
CA SER A 150 -14.07 -22.17 8.64
C SER A 150 -14.77 -21.27 9.66
N GLY A 151 -15.64 -20.36 9.20
CA GLY A 151 -16.34 -19.44 10.09
C GLY A 151 -17.11 -20.15 11.21
N SER A 152 -17.43 -21.44 11.00
CA SER A 152 -18.06 -22.33 11.98
C SER A 152 -17.24 -22.61 13.24
N ASP A 153 -15.91 -22.56 13.17
CA ASP A 153 -15.03 -22.92 14.30
C ASP A 153 -14.54 -21.70 15.07
N ARG A 154 -14.85 -20.48 14.58
CA ARG A 154 -14.35 -19.23 15.16
C ARG A 154 -15.24 -18.71 16.29
N PHE A 155 -16.51 -19.10 16.29
CA PHE A 155 -17.51 -18.67 17.25
C PHE A 155 -18.40 -19.86 17.61
N ALA A 156 -18.57 -20.12 18.90
CA ALA A 156 -19.60 -21.05 19.36
C ALA A 156 -20.98 -20.55 18.90
N PRO A 157 -21.94 -21.45 18.59
CA PRO A 157 -23.30 -21.07 18.22
C PRO A 157 -23.90 -20.04 19.17
N ILE A 158 -24.75 -19.15 18.64
CA ILE A 158 -25.37 -18.07 19.42
C ILE A 158 -26.16 -18.67 20.59
N GLU A 159 -26.76 -19.84 20.39
CA GLU A 159 -27.52 -20.58 21.40
C GLU A 159 -26.66 -21.00 22.60
N GLU A 160 -25.37 -21.32 22.39
CA GLU A 160 -24.44 -21.69 23.48
C GLU A 160 -23.96 -20.45 24.24
N THR A 161 -23.65 -19.37 23.52
CA THR A 161 -23.15 -18.12 24.12
C THR A 161 -24.25 -17.28 24.77
N ALA A 162 -25.50 -17.39 24.31
CA ALA A 162 -26.64 -16.65 24.86
C ALA A 162 -26.97 -17.10 26.29
N ILE A 163 -26.92 -18.40 26.57
CA ILE A 163 -27.23 -18.94 27.91
C ILE A 163 -26.19 -18.47 28.93
N GLU A 164 -24.90 -18.51 28.57
CA GLU A 164 -23.82 -18.02 29.43
C GLU A 164 -23.96 -16.51 29.69
N LEU A 165 -24.30 -15.73 28.66
CA LEU A 165 -24.52 -14.29 28.79
C LEU A 165 -25.75 -13.96 29.64
N GLU A 166 -26.85 -14.71 29.49
CA GLU A 166 -28.06 -14.57 30.30
C GLU A 166 -27.80 -14.89 31.77
N LEU A 167 -27.04 -15.96 32.04
CA LEU A 167 -26.60 -16.29 33.40
C LEU A 167 -25.74 -15.19 34.00
N HIS A 168 -24.77 -14.66 33.24
CA HIS A 168 -23.91 -13.56 33.69
C HIS A 168 -24.72 -12.28 33.99
N CYS A 169 -25.67 -11.92 33.11
CA CYS A 169 -26.57 -10.78 33.32
C CYS A 169 -27.48 -10.97 34.55
N ALA A 170 -28.04 -12.17 34.75
CA ALA A 170 -28.84 -12.49 35.92
C ALA A 170 -28.03 -12.43 37.22
N GLN A 171 -26.74 -12.78 37.16
CA GLN A 171 -25.81 -12.71 38.30
C GLN A 171 -25.46 -11.26 38.66
N ILE A 172 -25.30 -10.39 37.67
CA ILE A 172 -25.15 -8.94 37.87
C ILE A 172 -26.42 -8.34 38.48
N GLN A 173 -27.60 -8.73 38.01
CA GLN A 173 -28.88 -8.22 38.50
C GLN A 173 -29.24 -8.70 39.92
N LYS A 174 -28.79 -9.89 40.32
CA LYS A 174 -28.98 -10.42 41.68
C LYS A 174 -28.00 -9.86 42.70
N SER A 175 -26.96 -9.16 42.25
CA SER A 175 -26.05 -8.46 43.16
C SER A 175 -26.80 -7.28 43.78
N PRO A 176 -26.95 -7.21 45.11
CA PRO A 176 -27.56 -6.04 45.73
C PRO A 176 -26.77 -4.81 45.31
N TYR A 177 -27.47 -3.75 44.90
CA TYR A 177 -26.87 -2.48 44.53
C TYR A 177 -25.95 -2.00 45.66
N HIS A 178 -24.66 -2.23 45.52
CA HIS A 178 -23.67 -1.51 46.28
C HIS A 178 -23.46 -0.19 45.55
N PRO A 179 -23.71 0.97 46.18
CA PRO A 179 -23.27 2.22 45.60
C PRO A 179 -21.77 2.07 45.33
N ALA A 180 -21.37 2.27 44.07
CA ALA A 180 -19.99 2.16 43.67
C ALA A 180 -19.17 3.10 44.57
N VAL A 181 -18.39 2.53 45.50
CA VAL A 181 -17.34 3.29 46.14
C VAL A 181 -16.45 3.72 45.00
N GLN A 182 -16.38 5.03 44.76
CA GLN A 182 -15.46 5.60 43.79
C GLN A 182 -14.05 5.28 44.25
N VAL A 183 -13.53 4.13 43.83
CA VAL A 183 -12.12 3.84 43.91
C VAL A 183 -11.50 4.63 42.77
N THR A 184 -11.14 5.89 43.05
CA THR A 184 -10.12 6.61 42.30
C THR A 184 -8.83 5.82 42.44
N LYS A 185 -8.66 4.80 41.59
CA LYS A 185 -7.35 4.21 41.37
C LYS A 185 -6.56 5.28 40.61
N PRO A 186 -5.50 5.87 41.18
CA PRO A 186 -4.61 6.68 40.36
C PRO A 186 -4.08 5.76 39.27
N VAL A 187 -4.44 6.04 38.03
CA VAL A 187 -3.89 5.38 36.86
C VAL A 187 -2.38 5.68 36.90
N PRO A 188 -1.49 4.70 37.09
CA PRO A 188 -0.08 4.98 36.92
C PRO A 188 0.13 5.25 35.44
N TYR A 189 0.49 6.49 35.11
CA TYR A 189 0.81 7.01 33.78
C TYR A 189 2.02 6.31 33.11
N GLN A 190 2.38 5.07 33.49
CA GLN A 190 3.59 4.39 33.06
C GLN A 190 3.38 3.33 31.97
N ARG A 191 2.16 3.06 31.49
CA ARG A 191 1.93 2.05 30.41
C ARG A 191 1.62 2.60 29.02
N LEU A 192 1.54 3.92 28.83
CA LEU A 192 1.36 4.54 27.50
C LEU A 192 2.58 5.35 27.03
N ALA A 193 3.72 5.29 27.72
CA ALA A 193 4.91 6.09 27.40
C ALA A 193 6.10 5.30 26.83
N THR A 194 5.98 4.00 26.53
CA THR A 194 7.10 3.20 26.02
C THR A 194 7.23 3.18 24.49
N TRP A 195 6.24 3.63 23.72
CA TRP A 195 6.33 3.70 22.25
C TRP A 195 6.64 5.09 21.69
N ALA A 196 6.58 6.16 22.49
CA ALA A 196 6.98 7.51 22.07
C ALA A 196 8.44 7.86 22.40
N GLY A 197 9.15 7.00 23.15
CA GLY A 197 10.54 7.22 23.55
C GLY A 197 11.59 6.82 22.50
N SER A 198 11.22 6.02 21.48
CA SER A 198 12.17 5.57 20.45
C SER A 198 12.17 6.43 19.18
N LEU A 199 11.24 7.39 19.04
CA LEU A 199 11.15 8.29 17.88
C LEU A 199 11.68 9.71 18.16
N MET A 200 12.16 9.98 19.38
CA MET A 200 12.70 11.29 19.80
C MET A 200 14.18 11.21 20.24
N ARG A 201 14.92 10.15 19.88
CA ARG A 201 16.36 10.01 20.19
C ARG A 201 17.27 10.07 18.95
N SER A 202 16.85 10.78 17.91
CA SER A 202 17.71 11.06 16.75
C SER A 202 17.33 12.36 16.04
N HIS A 203 17.11 13.43 16.82
CA HIS A 203 17.24 14.77 16.29
C HIS A 203 17.92 15.66 17.34
N GLU A 204 19.23 15.86 17.16
CA GLU A 204 19.97 16.97 17.75
C GLU A 204 19.29 18.28 17.31
N LEU A 205 18.43 18.83 18.17
CA LEU A 205 17.93 20.19 18.02
C LEU A 205 18.69 21.08 19.00
N ARG A 206 19.66 21.77 18.41
CA ARG A 206 20.33 22.95 18.94
C ARG A 206 19.30 23.88 19.58
N VAL A 207 19.44 24.07 20.89
CA VAL A 207 18.64 24.99 21.71
C VAL A 207 18.75 26.41 21.14
N VAL A 208 17.62 27.00 20.76
CA VAL A 208 17.46 28.46 20.64
C VAL A 208 16.27 28.81 21.54
N SER A 209 16.55 29.58 22.58
CA SER A 209 15.55 30.06 23.54
C SER A 209 14.66 31.15 22.93
N PRO A 210 13.38 31.24 23.30
CA PRO A 210 12.55 32.39 22.96
C PRO A 210 12.63 33.43 24.09
N ILE A 211 13.11 34.63 23.78
CA ILE A 211 12.87 35.83 24.59
C ILE A 211 11.87 36.69 23.80
N PRO A 212 10.75 37.14 24.40
CA PRO A 212 9.82 38.03 23.72
C PRO A 212 10.23 39.50 23.95
N PRO A 213 9.97 40.39 22.98
CA PRO A 213 9.73 41.78 23.33
C PRO A 213 8.42 42.29 22.73
N LEU A 214 7.47 42.59 23.62
CA LEU A 214 6.58 43.74 23.46
C LEU A 214 7.32 45.00 23.90
N THR A 215 6.82 46.17 23.49
CA THR A 215 7.37 47.54 23.66
C THR A 215 8.56 47.82 22.71
N THR A 216 8.58 48.82 21.83
CA THR A 216 8.06 50.19 21.91
C THR A 216 8.05 50.81 20.50
N PHE A 217 6.93 51.39 20.07
CA PHE A 217 6.85 52.29 18.91
C PHE A 217 7.15 53.72 19.40
N ALA A 218 8.20 54.36 18.89
CA ALA A 218 8.45 55.80 18.91
C ALA A 218 9.64 56.06 17.96
N LEU A 219 9.41 56.58 16.75
CA LEU A 219 9.44 58.02 16.39
C LEU A 219 10.81 58.47 15.85
N LEU A 220 10.74 59.41 14.89
CA LEU A 220 11.79 60.25 14.28
C LEU A 220 12.47 59.61 13.04
N LEU A 221 12.09 59.91 11.78
CA LEU A 221 11.99 61.20 11.05
C LEU A 221 13.34 61.93 10.95
N HIS A 222 13.67 62.33 9.70
CA HIS A 222 14.85 63.09 9.21
C HIS A 222 16.11 62.27 8.87
N SER A 223 16.83 62.47 7.76
CA SER A 223 16.80 63.40 6.61
C SER A 223 17.58 62.72 5.46
N SER A 224 17.07 62.72 4.22
CA SER A 224 17.52 63.58 3.10
C SER A 224 19.02 63.93 3.02
N GLY A 225 19.63 63.62 1.86
CA GLY A 225 20.65 64.45 1.19
C GLY A 225 22.07 63.85 1.12
N VAL A 226 22.59 63.52 -0.09
CA VAL A 226 23.45 64.40 -0.95
C VAL A 226 24.92 64.31 -0.49
N ILE A 227 25.95 63.91 -1.26
CA ILE A 227 26.26 63.67 -2.68
C ILE A 227 27.23 62.48 -2.76
#